data_AF-A0A380NWD8-F1
#
_entry.id   AF-A0A380NWD8-F1
#
_cell.length_a   1.000
_cell.length_b   1.000
_cell.length_c   1.000
_cell.angle_alpha   90.00
_cell.angle_beta   90.00
_cell.angle_gamma   90.00
#
_symmetry.space_group_name_H-M   'P 1'
#
loop_
_entity.id
_entity.type
_entity.pdbx_description
1 polymer ?
#
loop_
_entity_poly.entity_id
_entity_poly.type
_entity_poly.pdbx_seq_one_letter_code
_entity_poly.pdbx_strand_id
1 'polypeptide(L)'
;MKKLKPSYLYLAFVFALMYLPIFYLMFYSFNAGSYMNGFAGFSLKHYATLFSDYRLMGILANTFIIALLSGLFATLIGTFGALAIYRTRRIGLKNTLLSLNNILIVSPDVIIGASF
;
A
#
# COMPACT_ATOMS: atom_id res chain seq x y z
N MET A 1 -5.10 27.74 28.59
CA MET A 1 -5.65 27.36 27.27
C MET A 1 -4.49 27.31 26.28
N LYS A 2 -4.03 26.11 25.89
CA LYS A 2 -2.84 25.94 25.02
C LYS A 2 -3.17 26.48 23.61
N LYS A 3 -2.48 27.54 23.18
CA LYS A 3 -2.64 28.12 21.85
C LYS A 3 -2.28 27.07 20.79
N LEU A 4 -3.23 26.76 19.90
CA LEU A 4 -3.00 25.87 18.76
C LEU A 4 -1.95 26.53 17.85
N LYS A 5 -0.78 25.89 17.71
CA LYS A 5 0.24 26.37 16.79
C LYS A 5 -0.27 26.23 15.35
N PRO A 6 -0.01 27.19 14.45
CA PRO A 6 -0.45 27.13 13.05
C PRO A 6 0.06 25.89 12.30
N SER A 7 1.18 25.31 12.76
CA SER A 7 1.70 24.03 12.25
C SER A 7 0.74 22.85 12.46
N TYR A 8 0.00 22.82 13.58
CA TYR A 8 -0.99 21.77 13.83
C TYR A 8 -2.22 21.91 12.94
N LEU A 9 -2.63 23.15 12.63
CA LEU A 9 -3.72 23.43 11.69
C LEU A 9 -3.34 22.99 10.27
N TYR A 10 -2.13 23.30 9.83
CA TYR A 10 -1.62 22.84 8.55
C TYR A 10 -1.57 21.31 8.47
N LEU A 11 -1.04 20.65 9.50
CA LEU A 11 -0.95 19.19 9.53
C LEU A 11 -2.34 18.53 9.52
N ALA A 12 -3.29 19.07 10.31
CA ALA A 12 -4.67 18.60 10.33
C ALA A 12 -5.35 18.77 8.97
N PHE A 13 -5.11 19.88 8.26
CA PHE A 13 -5.64 20.12 6.92
C PHE A 13 -5.09 19.12 5.89
N VAL A 14 -3.78 18.88 5.89
CA VAL A 14 -3.16 17.90 4.99
C VAL A 14 -3.71 16.49 5.23
N PHE A 15 -3.83 16.07 6.50
CA PHE A 15 -4.44 14.80 6.82
C PHE A 15 -5.90 14.74 6.38
N ALA A 16 -6.70 15.77 6.67
CA ALA A 16 -8.09 15.81 6.23
C ALA A 16 -8.19 15.63 4.71
N LEU A 17 -7.37 16.31 3.92
CA LEU A 17 -7.38 16.23 2.47
C LEU A 17 -7.00 14.83 1.95
N MET A 18 -5.99 14.18 2.54
CA MET A 18 -5.59 12.82 2.15
C MET A 18 -6.62 11.76 2.54
N TYR A 19 -7.28 11.91 3.69
CA TYR A 19 -8.26 10.94 4.19
C TYR A 19 -9.67 11.15 3.64
N LEU A 20 -10.01 12.34 3.16
CA LEU A 20 -11.32 12.65 2.57
C LEU A 20 -11.74 11.67 1.46
N PRO A 21 -10.91 11.34 0.44
CA PRO A 21 -11.31 10.37 -0.60
C PRO A 21 -11.52 8.96 -0.04
N ILE A 22 -10.71 8.55 0.94
CA ILE A 22 -10.86 7.26 1.61
C ILE A 22 -12.19 7.22 2.39
N PHE A 23 -12.53 8.32 3.08
CA PHE A 23 -13.77 8.44 3.82
C PHE A 23 -15.00 8.48 2.91
N TYR A 24 -14.88 9.13 1.75
CA TYR A 24 -15.91 9.12 0.71
C TYR A 24 -16.18 7.68 0.22
N LEU A 25 -15.13 6.90 -0.07
CA LEU A 25 -15.28 5.49 -0.44
C LEU A 25 -15.91 4.66 0.69
N MET A 26 -15.49 4.89 1.93
CA MET A 26 -16.06 4.20 3.10
C MET A 26 -17.56 4.47 3.23
N PHE A 27 -18.00 5.74 3.09
CA PHE A 27 -19.41 6.10 3.16
C PHE A 27 -20.23 5.45 2.03
N TYR A 28 -19.70 5.45 0.81
CA TYR A 28 -20.36 4.81 -0.33
C TYR A 28 -20.34 3.28 -0.28
N SER A 29 -19.43 2.67 0.47
CA SER A 29 -19.41 1.21 0.72
C SER A 29 -20.66 0.73 1.45
N PHE A 30 -21.36 1.61 2.16
CA PHE A 30 -22.64 1.33 2.80
C PHE A 30 -23.85 1.71 1.93
N ASN A 31 -23.65 2.13 0.68
CA ASN A 31 -24.76 2.50 -0.19
C ASN A 31 -25.43 1.23 -0.78
N ALA A 32 -26.76 1.18 -0.73
CA ALA A 32 -27.55 0.13 -1.37
C ALA A 32 -27.46 0.13 -2.90
N GLY A 33 -27.13 1.28 -3.51
CA GLY A 33 -27.01 1.42 -4.96
C GLY A 33 -25.79 0.71 -5.54
N SER A 34 -25.92 0.20 -6.76
CA SER A 34 -24.79 -0.33 -7.56
C SER A 34 -23.92 0.78 -8.18
N TYR A 35 -24.39 2.04 -8.14
CA TYR A 35 -23.74 3.20 -8.73
C TYR A 35 -23.55 4.29 -7.67
N MET A 36 -22.46 5.04 -7.78
CA MET A 36 -22.14 6.15 -6.86
C MET A 36 -22.93 7.45 -7.17
N ASN A 37 -23.99 7.36 -7.98
CA ASN A 37 -24.77 8.51 -8.48
C ASN A 37 -25.92 8.96 -7.55
N GLY A 38 -25.99 8.44 -6.33
CA GLY A 38 -26.97 8.85 -5.31
C GLY A 38 -26.97 7.89 -4.13
N PHE A 39 -27.19 8.42 -2.92
CA PHE A 39 -27.32 7.59 -1.70
C PHE A 39 -28.76 7.07 -1.62
N ALA A 40 -28.99 5.85 -2.09
CA ALA A 40 -30.33 5.26 -2.12
C ALA A 40 -30.80 4.78 -0.74
N GLY A 41 -29.86 4.43 0.15
CA GLY A 41 -30.10 3.98 1.52
C GLY A 41 -28.91 3.24 2.10
N PHE A 42 -28.88 3.06 3.43
CA PHE A 42 -27.85 2.28 4.10
C PHE A 42 -28.06 0.78 3.85
N SER A 43 -27.05 0.09 3.34
CA SER A 43 -27.08 -1.34 3.08
C SER A 43 -25.72 -1.99 3.27
N LEU A 44 -25.75 -3.19 3.85
CA LEU A 44 -24.59 -4.08 3.98
C LEU A 44 -24.54 -5.14 2.88
N LYS A 45 -25.34 -4.98 1.81
CA LYS A 45 -25.46 -5.96 0.72
C LYS A 45 -24.11 -6.30 0.09
N HIS A 46 -23.28 -5.30 -0.20
CA HIS A 46 -21.96 -5.50 -0.80
C HIS A 46 -21.02 -6.32 0.10
N TYR A 47 -21.07 -6.10 1.41
CA TYR A 47 -20.31 -6.90 2.38
C TYR A 47 -20.83 -8.34 2.43
N ALA A 48 -22.14 -8.55 2.48
CA ALA A 48 -22.72 -9.89 2.48
C ALA A 48 -22.37 -10.67 1.21
N THR A 49 -22.43 -10.03 0.04
CA THR A 49 -22.02 -10.63 -1.24
C THR A 49 -20.53 -10.97 -1.25
N LEU A 50 -19.68 -10.09 -0.73
CA LEU A 50 -18.23 -10.33 -0.65
C LEU A 50 -17.88 -11.56 0.19
N PHE A 51 -18.52 -11.74 1.35
CA PHE A 51 -18.27 -12.89 2.22
C PHE A 51 -18.92 -14.19 1.72
N SER A 52 -20.00 -14.09 0.93
CA SER A 52 -20.64 -15.25 0.31
C SER A 52 -19.85 -15.83 -0.88
N ASP A 53 -18.98 -15.03 -1.48
CA ASP A 53 -18.20 -15.43 -2.64
C ASP A 53 -16.87 -16.09 -2.20
N TYR A 54 -16.85 -17.43 -2.23
CA TYR A 54 -15.68 -18.22 -1.89
C TYR A 54 -14.46 -17.92 -2.78
N ARG A 55 -14.66 -17.49 -4.03
CA ARG A 55 -13.56 -17.12 -4.93
C ARG A 55 -12.93 -15.81 -4.48
N LEU A 56 -13.73 -14.80 -4.15
CA LEU A 56 -13.21 -13.52 -3.64
C LEU A 56 -12.49 -13.71 -2.30
N MET A 57 -13.05 -14.50 -1.39
CA MET A 57 -12.40 -14.84 -0.12
C MET A 57 -11.09 -15.62 -0.33
N GLY A 58 -11.06 -16.55 -1.27
CA GLY A 58 -9.83 -17.27 -1.63
C GLY A 58 -8.73 -16.36 -2.19
N ILE A 59 -9.11 -15.40 -3.05
CA ILE A 59 -8.17 -14.39 -3.56
C ILE A 59 -7.62 -13.55 -2.41
N LEU A 60 -8.49 -13.07 -1.51
CA LEU A 60 -8.10 -12.26 -0.36
C LEU A 60 -7.11 -13.02 0.54
N ALA A 61 -7.40 -14.28 0.88
CA ALA A 61 -6.51 -15.11 1.69
C ALA A 61 -5.15 -15.32 1.01
N ASN A 62 -5.14 -15.61 -0.30
CA ASN A 62 -3.90 -15.79 -1.07
C ASN A 62 -3.07 -14.51 -1.11
N THR A 63 -3.69 -13.35 -1.36
CA THR A 63 -2.99 -12.06 -1.34
C THR A 63 -2.35 -11.79 0.02
N PHE A 64 -3.05 -12.09 1.11
CA PHE A 64 -2.49 -11.97 2.46
C PHE A 64 -1.28 -12.87 2.68
N ILE A 65 -1.37 -14.14 2.30
CA ILE A 65 -0.26 -15.10 2.44
C ILE A 65 0.95 -14.64 1.61
N ILE A 66 0.72 -14.27 0.35
CA ILE A 66 1.79 -13.80 -0.55
C ILE A 66 2.42 -12.52 -0.01
N ALA A 67 1.62 -11.55 0.44
CA ALA A 67 2.14 -10.30 0.98
C ALA A 67 2.99 -10.52 2.24
N LEU A 68 2.54 -11.38 3.16
CA LEU A 68 3.28 -11.69 4.39
C LEU A 68 4.60 -12.40 4.09
N LEU A 69 4.57 -13.45 3.27
CA LEU A 69 5.76 -14.20 2.90
C LEU A 69 6.74 -13.34 2.09
N SER A 70 6.24 -12.61 1.10
CA SER A 70 7.05 -11.69 0.29
C SER A 70 7.69 -10.61 1.14
N GLY A 71 6.93 -9.97 2.04
CA GLY A 71 7.45 -8.97 2.96
C GLY A 71 8.51 -9.54 3.91
N LEU A 72 8.32 -10.76 4.42
CA LEU A 72 9.27 -11.43 5.29
C LEU A 72 10.59 -11.73 4.54
N PHE A 73 10.53 -12.32 3.35
CA PHE A 73 11.74 -12.59 2.58
C PHE A 73 12.43 -11.30 2.10
N ALA A 74 11.66 -10.31 1.65
CA ALA A 74 12.19 -9.01 1.22
C ALA A 74 12.90 -8.28 2.37
N THR A 75 12.33 -8.31 3.58
CA THR A 75 12.96 -7.69 4.76
C THR A 75 14.21 -8.44 5.21
N LEU A 76 14.22 -9.77 5.20
CA LEU A 76 15.41 -10.56 5.50
C LEU A 76 16.53 -10.27 4.51
N ILE A 77 16.27 -10.44 3.21
CA ILE A 77 17.26 -10.21 2.14
C ILE A 77 17.72 -8.75 2.15
N GLY A 78 16.78 -7.80 2.29
CA GLY A 78 17.08 -6.38 2.37
C GLY A 78 17.95 -6.01 3.57
N THR A 79 17.67 -6.59 4.75
CA THR A 79 18.45 -6.32 5.98
C THR A 79 19.85 -6.92 5.88
N PHE A 80 19.99 -8.17 5.43
CA PHE A 80 21.31 -8.78 5.21
C PHE A 80 22.10 -8.05 4.12
N GLY A 81 21.44 -7.65 3.03
CA GLY A 81 22.04 -6.84 1.96
C GLY A 81 22.52 -5.48 2.46
N ALA A 82 21.69 -4.77 3.22
CA ALA A 82 22.05 -3.49 3.83
C ALA A 82 23.22 -3.63 4.80
N LEU A 83 23.24 -4.68 5.63
CA LEU A 83 24.33 -4.94 6.57
C LEU A 83 25.65 -5.26 5.85
N ALA A 84 25.60 -6.04 4.76
CA ALA A 84 26.76 -6.36 3.93
C ALA A 84 27.32 -5.09 3.28
N ILE A 85 26.47 -4.27 2.66
CA ILE A 85 26.87 -2.98 2.05
C ILE A 85 27.45 -2.02 3.10
N TYR A 86 26.89 -1.99 4.31
CA TYR A 86 27.40 -1.17 5.41
C TYR A 86 28.80 -1.61 5.85
N ARG A 87 29.08 -2.92 5.89
CA ARG A 87 30.39 -3.48 6.27
C ARG A 87 31.45 -3.41 5.16
N THR A 88 31.05 -3.24 3.90
CA THR A 88 31.99 -3.12 2.78
C THR A 88 32.75 -1.79 2.83
N ARG A 89 34.07 -1.85 3.09
CA ARG A 89 34.97 -0.68 3.13
C ARG A 89 35.39 -0.16 1.75
N ARG A 90 35.21 -0.94 0.66
CA ARG A 90 35.58 -0.53 -0.71
C ARG A 90 34.48 0.33 -1.34
N ILE A 91 34.73 1.65 -1.43
CA ILE A 91 33.80 2.66 -1.97
C ILE A 91 33.34 2.35 -3.41
N GLY A 92 34.22 1.82 -4.27
CA GLY A 92 33.86 1.47 -5.65
C GLY A 92 32.81 0.36 -5.76
N LEU A 93 32.95 -0.70 -4.95
CA LEU A 93 32.01 -1.83 -4.92
C LEU A 93 30.69 -1.46 -4.24
N LYS A 94 30.73 -0.56 -3.26
CA LYS A 94 29.55 0.02 -2.61
C LYS A 94 28.73 0.85 -3.61
N ASN A 95 29.39 1.72 -4.39
CA ASN A 95 28.70 2.56 -5.37
C ASN A 95 28.11 1.76 -6.53
N THR A 96 28.78 0.71 -7.03
CA THR A 96 28.20 -0.13 -8.08
C THR A 96 26.98 -0.91 -7.59
N LEU A 97 27.01 -1.45 -6.36
CA LEU A 97 25.87 -2.13 -5.76
C LEU A 97 24.67 -1.19 -5.53
N LEU A 98 24.91 0.03 -5.07
CA LEU A 98 23.85 1.03 -4.89
C LEU A 98 23.25 1.49 -6.22
N SER A 99 24.07 1.72 -7.24
CA SER A 99 23.59 2.09 -8.58
C SER A 99 22.76 0.98 -9.24
N LEU A 100 23.16 -0.29 -9.09
CA LEU A 100 22.36 -1.43 -9.56
C LEU A 100 21.02 -1.55 -8.83
N ASN A 101 21.01 -1.32 -7.51
CA ASN A 101 19.76 -1.34 -6.73
C ASN A 101 18.78 -0.23 -7.17
N ASN A 102 19.29 0.98 -7.45
CA ASN A 102 18.47 2.07 -7.96
C ASN A 102 17.86 1.79 -9.33
N ILE A 103 18.57 1.06 -10.22
CA ILE A 103 18.02 0.68 -11.53
C ILE A 103 16.85 -0.30 -11.35
N LEU A 104 16.97 -1.27 -10.44
CA LEU A 104 15.91 -2.24 -10.17
C LEU A 104 14.64 -1.59 -9.59
N ILE A 105 14.78 -0.52 -8.80
CA ILE A 105 13.64 0.23 -8.23
C ILE A 105 12.88 1.02 -9.31
N VAL A 106 13.58 1.48 -10.35
CA VAL A 106 13.01 2.30 -11.44
C VAL A 106 12.48 1.42 -12.59
N SER A 107 12.78 0.12 -12.58
CA SER A 107 12.23 -0.84 -13.54
C SER A 107 10.70 -0.85 -13.46
N PRO A 108 9.99 -0.69 -14.59
CA PRO A 108 8.53 -0.67 -14.56
C PRO A 108 7.96 -2.05 -14.24
N ASP A 109 7.16 -2.14 -13.17
CA ASP A 109 6.47 -3.37 -12.74
C ASP A 109 5.66 -4.01 -13.89
N VAL A 110 5.10 -3.18 -14.77
CA VAL A 110 4.33 -3.59 -15.95
C VAL A 110 5.19 -4.33 -16.99
N ILE A 111 6.45 -3.92 -17.20
CA ILE A 111 7.36 -4.54 -18.18
C ILE A 111 7.86 -5.89 -17.65
N ILE A 112 8.15 -5.97 -16.35
CA ILE A 112 8.58 -7.21 -15.70
C ILE A 112 7.44 -8.24 -15.74
N GLY A 113 6.19 -7.81 -15.54
CA GLY A 113 5.01 -8.67 -15.60
C GLY A 113 4.69 -9.21 -17.00
N ALA A 114 4.94 -8.44 -18.06
CA ALA A 114 4.68 -8.85 -19.45
C ALA A 114 5.74 -9.81 -20.03
N SER A 115 6.84 -10.03 -19.30
CA SER A 115 7.94 -10.92 -19.72
C SER A 115 7.72 -12.39 -19.32
N PHE A 116 6.59 -12.70 -18.67
CA PHE A 116 6.13 -14.04 -18.31
C PHE A 116 4.91 -14.43 -19.15
#